data_AF-A0A0T9RSJ6-F1
#
_entry.id   AF-A0A0T9RSJ6-F1
#
_cell.length_a   1.000
_cell.length_b   1.000
_cell.length_c   1.000
_cell.angle_alpha   90.00
_cell.angle_beta   90.00
_cell.angle_gamma   90.00
#
_symmetry.space_group_name_H-M   'P 1'
#
loop_
_entity.id
_entity.type
_entity.pdbx_description
1 polymer ?
#
loop_
_entity_poly.entity_id
_entity_poly.type
_entity_poly.pdbx_seq_one_letter_code
_entity_poly.pdbx_strand_id
1 'polypeptide(L)'
;MNTLGWVDPLGLAKKTNEAGAYSEVGGHHVHAQAGFKNEPNYDKGTAFAIGQDYMKEKGLDHQSMTNSQRQGFKELNESGRPNTLAEHDKIAKDALIAGGATEEEANDLVKKSKDNLKCQNVSKPSNIPWYS
;
A
#
# COMPACT_ATOMS: atom_id res chain seq x y z
N MET A 1 -11.37 -16.92 33.39
CA MET A 1 -11.76 -15.52 33.13
C MET A 1 -12.55 -15.49 31.84
N ASN A 2 -13.77 -14.97 31.92
CA ASN A 2 -14.77 -15.01 30.85
C ASN A 2 -14.61 -13.76 29.97
N THR A 3 -13.98 -13.86 28.80
CA THR A 3 -14.05 -12.76 27.82
C THR A 3 -15.32 -12.95 27.00
N LEU A 4 -16.36 -12.25 27.44
CA LEU A 4 -17.61 -12.05 26.70
C LEU A 4 -17.27 -11.66 25.25
N GLY A 5 -17.55 -12.56 24.32
CA GLY A 5 -17.52 -12.28 22.90
C GLY A 5 -18.60 -11.25 22.59
N TRP A 6 -18.18 -10.01 22.30
CA TRP A 6 -19.05 -9.01 21.70
C TRP A 6 -19.49 -9.52 20.33
N VAL A 7 -20.80 -9.65 20.13
CA VAL A 7 -21.42 -9.95 18.84
C VAL A 7 -22.05 -8.65 18.36
N ASP A 8 -21.57 -8.09 17.25
CA ASP A 8 -22.11 -6.86 16.70
C ASP A 8 -23.48 -7.11 16.04
N PRO A 9 -24.58 -6.60 16.60
CA PRO A 9 -25.93 -6.90 16.16
C PRO A 9 -26.33 -6.17 14.86
N LEU A 10 -25.50 -5.27 14.34
CA LEU A 10 -25.76 -4.50 13.12
C LEU A 10 -24.86 -4.87 11.94
N GLY A 11 -23.86 -5.75 12.15
CA GLY A 11 -22.89 -6.10 11.10
C GLY A 11 -22.04 -4.92 10.61
N LEU A 12 -21.91 -3.86 11.43
CA LEU A 12 -21.14 -2.64 11.16
C LEU A 12 -19.67 -2.75 11.58
N ALA A 13 -19.30 -3.79 12.33
CA ALA A 13 -17.93 -4.18 12.61
C ALA A 13 -17.33 -4.70 11.30
N LYS A 14 -16.84 -3.76 10.48
CA LYS A 14 -15.87 -4.05 9.43
C LYS A 14 -14.82 -4.95 10.05
N LYS A 15 -14.64 -6.15 9.49
CA LYS A 15 -13.57 -7.07 9.89
C LYS A 15 -12.31 -6.26 10.11
N THR A 16 -11.75 -6.39 11.30
CA THR A 16 -10.49 -5.80 11.76
C THR A 16 -9.27 -6.33 11.00
N ASN A 17 -9.42 -6.81 9.76
CA ASN A 17 -8.35 -7.44 8.98
C ASN A 17 -7.67 -6.43 8.05
N GLU A 18 -6.87 -5.56 8.68
CA GLU A 18 -5.44 -5.29 8.43
C GLU A 18 -4.91 -4.85 7.06
N ALA A 19 -5.51 -5.22 5.93
CA ALA A 19 -5.18 -4.73 4.60
C ALA A 19 -6.07 -5.47 3.59
N GLY A 20 -6.46 -4.80 2.50
CA GLY A 20 -7.40 -5.40 1.55
C GLY A 20 -7.50 -4.64 0.24
N ALA A 21 -8.53 -4.96 -0.53
CA ALA A 21 -8.85 -4.21 -1.74
C ALA A 21 -9.17 -2.76 -1.36
N TYR A 22 -8.58 -1.80 -2.07
CA TYR A 22 -8.75 -0.37 -1.77
C TYR A 22 -10.22 0.07 -1.73
N SER A 23 -11.08 -0.51 -2.57
CA SER A 23 -12.53 -0.23 -2.57
C SER A 23 -13.22 -0.59 -1.24
N GLU A 24 -12.66 -1.49 -0.45
CA GLU A 24 -13.21 -1.95 0.83
C GLU A 24 -12.62 -1.18 2.03
N VAL A 25 -11.30 -0.99 2.00
CA VAL A 25 -10.52 -0.48 3.15
C VAL A 25 -10.08 0.97 3.01
N GLY A 26 -10.02 1.50 1.78
CA GLY A 26 -9.45 2.81 1.49
C GLY A 26 -7.98 2.92 1.96
N GLY A 27 -7.60 4.10 2.45
CA GLY A 27 -6.31 4.30 3.11
C GLY A 27 -5.12 4.42 2.15
N HIS A 28 -3.99 3.82 2.54
CA HIS A 28 -2.72 3.96 1.83
C HIS A 28 -2.47 2.79 0.87
N HIS A 29 -2.32 3.09 -0.42
CA HIS A 29 -1.83 2.11 -1.38
C HIS A 29 -0.33 1.87 -1.17
N VAL A 30 0.04 0.63 -0.82
CA VAL A 30 1.46 0.28 -0.57
C VAL A 30 2.32 0.56 -1.80
N HIS A 31 1.90 0.07 -2.97
CA HIS A 31 2.46 0.55 -4.24
C HIS A 31 1.61 1.71 -4.78
N ALA A 32 2.24 2.82 -5.14
CA ALA A 32 1.54 3.98 -5.68
C ALA A 32 0.70 3.64 -6.91
N GLN A 33 -0.61 3.84 -6.82
CA GLN A 33 -1.59 3.57 -7.88
C GLN A 33 -1.20 4.24 -9.22
N ALA A 34 -0.69 5.47 -9.16
CA ALA A 34 -0.28 6.23 -10.33
C ALA A 34 0.87 5.58 -11.13
N GLY A 35 1.58 4.61 -10.54
CA GLY A 35 2.64 3.83 -11.18
C GLY A 35 2.11 2.83 -12.21
N PHE A 36 0.82 2.51 -12.16
CA PHE A 36 0.17 1.50 -12.99
C PHE A 36 -1.01 2.08 -13.80
N LYS A 37 -1.13 3.41 -13.91
CA LYS A 37 -2.29 4.09 -14.52
C LYS A 37 -2.64 3.65 -15.95
N ASN A 38 -1.63 3.22 -16.72
CA ASN A 38 -1.78 2.76 -18.12
C ASN A 38 -1.59 1.24 -18.25
N GLU A 39 -1.55 0.49 -17.14
CA GLU A 39 -1.42 -0.96 -17.18
C GLU A 39 -2.81 -1.59 -17.33
N PRO A 40 -3.12 -2.28 -18.45
CA PRO A 40 -4.48 -2.72 -18.78
C PRO A 40 -5.06 -3.72 -17.78
N ASN A 41 -4.23 -4.49 -17.08
CA ASN A 41 -4.70 -5.45 -16.10
C ASN A 41 -4.77 -4.87 -14.67
N TYR A 42 -4.32 -3.63 -14.45
CA TYR A 42 -4.35 -3.01 -13.14
C TYR A 42 -5.73 -2.45 -12.81
N ASP A 43 -6.33 -2.98 -11.74
CA ASP A 43 -7.56 -2.49 -11.16
C ASP A 43 -7.29 -1.79 -9.83
N LYS A 44 -7.48 -0.48 -9.83
CA LYS A 44 -7.32 0.38 -8.64
C LYS A 44 -8.27 0.00 -7.49
N GLY A 45 -9.43 -0.58 -7.77
CA GLY A 45 -10.42 -0.92 -6.76
C GLY A 45 -10.04 -2.16 -5.96
N THR A 46 -9.32 -3.09 -6.60
CA THR A 46 -8.84 -4.36 -6.01
C THR A 46 -7.35 -4.34 -5.66
N ALA A 47 -6.65 -3.25 -5.98
CA ALA A 47 -5.30 -2.99 -5.55
C ALA A 47 -5.17 -3.01 -4.01
N PHE A 48 -4.10 -3.62 -3.53
CA PHE A 48 -3.83 -3.77 -2.11
C PHE A 48 -3.55 -2.43 -1.43
N ALA A 49 -4.25 -2.16 -0.33
CA ALA A 49 -4.09 -0.99 0.51
C ALA A 49 -4.17 -1.34 2.00
N ILE A 50 -3.55 -0.51 2.84
CA ILE A 50 -3.70 -0.55 4.30
C ILE A 50 -4.74 0.48 4.72
N GLY A 51 -5.78 0.02 5.43
CA GLY A 51 -6.92 0.84 5.84
C GLY A 51 -6.58 1.83 6.97
N GLN A 52 -7.41 2.87 7.13
CA GLN A 52 -7.23 3.90 8.17
C GLN A 52 -7.24 3.32 9.58
N ASP A 53 -8.16 2.40 9.88
CA ASP A 53 -8.26 1.79 11.20
C ASP A 53 -7.03 0.97 11.55
N TYR A 54 -6.48 0.23 10.58
CA TYR A 54 -5.22 -0.51 10.74
C TYR A 54 -4.05 0.43 11.02
N MET A 55 -3.92 1.51 10.24
CA MET A 55 -2.88 2.51 10.47
C MET A 55 -3.01 3.12 11.87
N LYS A 56 -4.22 3.46 12.31
CA LYS A 56 -4.46 4.00 13.66
C LYS A 56 -4.11 2.99 14.76
N GLU A 57 -4.50 1.74 14.62
CA GLU A 57 -4.21 0.67 15.59
C GLU A 57 -2.72 0.42 15.72
N LYS A 58 -2.00 0.41 14.59
CA LYS A 58 -0.56 0.18 14.51
C LYS A 58 0.29 1.43 14.76
N GLY A 59 -0.33 2.60 14.93
CA GLY A 59 0.38 3.87 15.07
C GLY A 59 1.11 4.33 13.81
N LEU A 60 0.66 3.88 12.63
CA LEU A 60 1.23 4.27 11.34
C LEU A 60 0.71 5.64 10.89
N ASP A 61 1.62 6.52 10.48
CA ASP A 61 1.29 7.85 10.02
C ASP A 61 1.12 7.91 8.49
N HIS A 62 -0.14 8.00 8.05
CA HIS A 62 -0.50 8.04 6.63
C HIS A 62 0.17 9.19 5.86
N GLN A 63 0.32 10.35 6.49
CA GLN A 63 0.91 11.53 5.85
C GLN A 63 2.40 11.34 5.61
N SER A 64 3.12 10.77 6.57
CA SER A 64 4.56 10.48 6.48
C SER A 64 4.84 9.41 5.42
N MET A 65 4.02 8.36 5.33
CA MET A 65 4.11 7.39 4.24
C MET A 65 3.91 8.06 2.88
N THR A 66 2.88 8.90 2.75
CA THR A 66 2.59 9.62 1.50
C THR A 66 3.73 10.57 1.11
N ASN A 67 4.30 11.30 2.07
CA ASN A 67 5.41 12.21 1.82
C ASN A 67 6.68 11.47 1.40
N SER A 68 7.02 10.38 2.10
CA SER A 68 8.16 9.52 1.78
C SER A 68 8.02 8.89 0.39
N GLN A 69 6.84 8.35 0.07
CA GLN A 69 6.57 7.76 -1.25
C GLN A 69 6.74 8.81 -2.38
N ARG A 70 6.23 10.03 -2.19
CA ARG A 70 6.40 11.13 -3.16
C ARG A 70 7.87 11.52 -3.33
N GLN A 71 8.60 11.63 -2.24
CA GLN A 71 10.03 11.96 -2.26
C GLN A 71 10.84 10.86 -2.98
N GLY A 72 10.57 9.58 -2.70
CA GLY A 72 11.23 8.47 -3.39
C GLY A 72 10.98 8.45 -4.90
N PHE A 73 9.76 8.76 -5.35
CA PHE A 73 9.48 8.86 -6.79
C PHE A 73 10.09 10.09 -7.45
N LYS A 74 10.18 11.21 -6.73
CA LYS A 74 10.95 12.38 -7.18
C LYS A 74 12.41 12.01 -7.41
N GLU A 75 13.04 11.36 -6.44
CA GLU A 75 14.44 10.91 -6.54
C GLU A 75 14.64 9.89 -7.66
N LEU A 76 13.71 8.94 -7.84
CA LEU A 76 13.75 8.01 -8.96
C LEU A 76 13.76 8.76 -10.30
N ASN A 77 12.84 9.72 -10.47
CA ASN A 77 12.75 10.55 -11.67
C ASN A 77 14.03 11.38 -11.91
N GLU A 78 14.51 12.08 -10.88
CA GLU A 78 15.69 12.95 -10.98
C GLU A 78 16.99 12.16 -11.21
N SER A 79 17.07 10.92 -10.72
CA SER A 79 18.25 10.07 -10.88
C SER A 79 18.42 9.47 -12.28
N GLY A 80 17.35 9.43 -13.09
CA GLY A 80 17.35 8.74 -14.39
C GLY A 80 17.45 7.21 -14.29
N ARG A 81 17.34 6.64 -13.10
CA ARG A 81 17.27 5.18 -12.90
C ARG A 81 16.03 4.60 -13.58
N PRO A 82 16.06 3.34 -14.03
CA PRO A 82 14.96 2.74 -14.76
C PRO A 82 13.70 2.59 -13.90
N ASN A 83 12.54 2.84 -14.51
CA ASN A 83 11.24 2.63 -13.88
C ASN A 83 10.93 1.13 -13.76
N THR A 84 11.25 0.52 -12.62
CA THR A 84 11.09 -0.93 -12.39
C THR A 84 10.26 -1.22 -11.16
N LEU A 85 9.69 -2.43 -11.10
CA LEU A 85 8.96 -2.86 -9.92
C LEU A 85 9.88 -2.93 -8.68
N ALA A 86 11.15 -3.27 -8.83
CA ALA A 86 12.10 -3.29 -7.71
C ALA A 86 12.33 -1.89 -7.11
N GLU A 87 12.36 -0.84 -7.94
CA GLU A 87 12.43 0.54 -7.45
C GLU A 87 11.15 0.94 -6.71
N HIS A 88 9.99 0.57 -7.27
CA HIS A 88 8.70 0.79 -6.61
C HIS A 88 8.59 0.01 -5.28
N ASP A 89 9.10 -1.22 -5.20
CA ASP A 89 9.14 -2.03 -3.98
C ASP A 89 9.97 -1.32 -2.89
N LYS A 90 11.15 -0.80 -3.27
CA LYS A 90 12.02 -0.06 -2.36
C LYS A 90 11.33 1.19 -1.83
N ILE A 91 10.74 1.99 -2.72
CA ILE A 91 10.01 3.22 -2.34
C ILE A 91 8.81 2.89 -1.44
N ALA A 92 8.07 1.82 -1.72
CA ALA A 92 6.96 1.36 -0.90
C ALA A 92 7.42 0.95 0.51
N LYS A 93 8.52 0.20 0.61
CA LYS A 93 9.12 -0.19 1.89
C LYS A 93 9.57 1.04 2.69
N ASP A 94 10.30 1.95 2.05
CA ASP A 94 10.80 3.17 2.70
C ASP A 94 9.66 4.08 3.15
N ALA A 95 8.55 4.11 2.40
CA ALA A 95 7.34 4.81 2.79
C ALA A 95 6.73 4.23 4.07
N LEU A 96 6.53 2.91 4.12
CA LEU A 96 5.97 2.22 5.29
C LEU A 96 6.83 2.45 6.55
N ILE A 97 8.15 2.33 6.43
CA ILE A 97 9.09 2.58 7.53
C ILE A 97 9.02 4.04 8.00
N ALA A 98 8.97 5.00 7.07
CA ALA A 98 8.78 6.41 7.42
C ALA A 98 7.43 6.68 8.10
N GLY A 99 6.43 5.85 7.84
CA GLY A 99 5.14 5.84 8.55
C GLY A 99 5.18 5.24 9.95
N GLY A 100 6.28 4.61 10.37
CA GLY A 100 6.41 3.96 11.68
C GLY A 100 6.28 2.44 11.66
N ALA A 101 6.17 1.80 10.49
CA ALA A 101 6.20 0.35 10.41
C ALA A 101 7.59 -0.19 10.75
N THR A 102 7.66 -1.35 11.38
CA THR A 102 8.93 -2.08 11.49
C THR A 102 9.39 -2.58 10.11
N GLU A 103 10.67 -2.90 9.98
CA GLU A 103 11.20 -3.45 8.71
C GLU A 103 10.51 -4.77 8.32
N GLU A 104 10.20 -5.63 9.31
CA GLU A 104 9.49 -6.88 9.09
C GLU A 104 8.07 -6.63 8.55
N GLU A 105 7.30 -5.75 9.20
CA GLU A 105 5.96 -5.37 8.76
C GLU A 105 5.98 -4.73 7.38
N ALA A 106 6.95 -3.85 7.10
CA ALA A 106 7.09 -3.21 5.80
C ALA A 106 7.36 -4.24 4.70
N ASN A 107 8.24 -5.22 4.95
CA ASN A 107 8.52 -6.30 4.00
C ASN A 107 7.28 -7.17 3.73
N ASP A 108 6.51 -7.52 4.77
CA ASP A 108 5.28 -8.31 4.63
C ASP A 108 4.20 -7.56 3.82
N LEU A 109 3.98 -6.28 4.11
CA LEU A 109 3.02 -5.45 3.40
C LEU A 109 3.40 -5.24 1.93
N VAL A 110 4.69 -5.01 1.64
CA VAL A 110 5.19 -4.93 0.26
C VAL A 110 4.99 -6.27 -0.45
N LYS A 111 5.32 -7.40 0.20
CA LYS A 111 5.10 -8.72 -0.38
C LYS A 111 3.64 -8.97 -0.72
N LYS A 112 2.71 -8.67 0.20
CA LYS A 112 1.26 -8.79 -0.04
C LYS A 112 0.81 -7.92 -1.21
N SER A 113 1.32 -6.70 -1.31
CA SER A 113 1.02 -5.80 -2.43
C SER A 113 1.56 -6.33 -3.76
N LYS A 114 2.78 -6.88 -3.80
CA LYS A 114 3.33 -7.53 -5.00
C LYS A 114 2.55 -8.76 -5.41
N ASP A 115 2.14 -9.59 -4.45
CA ASP A 115 1.36 -10.78 -4.74
C ASP A 115 -0.02 -10.41 -5.31
N ASN A 116 -0.62 -9.32 -4.83
CA ASN A 116 -1.83 -8.75 -5.44
C ASN A 116 -1.59 -8.25 -6.88
N LEU A 117 -0.48 -7.54 -7.16
CA LEU A 117 -0.12 -7.15 -8.54
C LEU A 117 0.04 -8.37 -9.46
N LYS A 118 0.68 -9.45 -8.97
CA LYS A 118 0.80 -10.71 -9.73
C LYS A 118 -0.58 -11.35 -9.98
N CYS A 119 -1.47 -11.37 -8.99
CA CYS A 119 -2.83 -11.87 -9.17
C CYS A 119 -3.62 -11.07 -10.22
N GLN A 120 -3.31 -9.78 -10.37
CA GLN A 120 -3.83 -8.92 -11.42
C GLN A 120 -3.06 -9.03 -12.74
N ASN A 121 -2.10 -9.96 -12.88
CA ASN A 121 -1.25 -10.08 -14.07
C ASN A 121 -0.47 -8.79 -14.42
N VAL A 122 -0.13 -7.99 -13.41
CA VAL A 122 0.71 -6.79 -13.52
C VAL A 122 2.16 -7.16 -13.25
N SER A 123 3.03 -7.02 -14.25
CA SER A 123 4.44 -7.43 -14.17
C SER A 123 5.43 -6.27 -14.08
N LYS A 124 5.01 -5.04 -14.42
CA LYS A 124 5.85 -3.84 -14.40
C LYS A 124 5.01 -2.57 -14.18
N PRO A 125 5.58 -1.51 -13.60
CA PRO A 125 4.94 -0.20 -13.63
C PRO A 125 4.87 0.32 -15.07
N SER A 126 3.81 1.05 -15.38
CA SER A 126 3.65 1.77 -16.64
C SER A 126 4.13 3.22 -16.55
N ASN A 127 4.47 3.70 -15.35
CA ASN A 127 4.60 5.12 -15.07
C ASN A 127 5.48 5.42 -13.83
N ILE A 128 6.14 6.59 -13.79
CA ILE A 128 6.72 7.14 -12.55
C ILE A 128 5.70 8.11 -11.94
N PRO A 129 5.04 7.77 -10.82
CA PRO A 129 4.05 8.63 -10.16
C PRO A 129 4.47 10.11 -10.08
N TRP A 130 3.54 11.03 -10.39
CA TRP A 130 3.70 12.50 -10.38
C TRP A 130 4.59 13.13 -11.47
N TYR A 131 5.33 12.36 -12.27
CA TYR A 131 6.31 12.91 -13.23
C TYR A 131 6.05 12.51 -14.69
N SER A 132 4.80 12.19 -15.01
CA SER A 132 4.42 11.49 -16.25
C SER A 132 2.92 11.53 -16.53
#